data_AF-A0A832WE55-F1
#
_entry.id   AF-A0A832WE55-F1
#
_cell.length_a   1.000
_cell.length_b   1.000
_cell.length_c   1.000
_cell.angle_alpha   90.00
_cell.angle_beta   90.00
_cell.angle_gamma   90.00
#
_symmetry.space_group_name_H-M   'P 1'
#
loop_
_entity.id
_entity.type
_entity.pdbx_description
1 polymer ?
#
loop_
_entity_poly.entity_id
_entity_poly.type
_entity_poly.pdbx_seq_one_letter_code
_entity_poly.pdbx_strand_id
1 'polypeptide(L)'
;SQIVSLKGKHELKRDKINQLELQKKELVRYVKETIEGIQQEIKENERKIHDCKNCFEELKLKTDFERKLEKVEEEDKEVIKKIQEITSQIVSLKEKEKLAEKLQLKDNKCPVCDSNVEKLNPFFQEKHIKEELIKLKQEVDLKEKERIMYSQERDRFVAELQKIRDAEATLRAHSIKTKEELVAIQNNTEIKKEKISLANNENLEEISQIDDHTKLIFRNILKLELETKGFDEGEFKNLKDSIVEKRSNLSQIDQHMGGVLEKIEKAKKQSSVIEKSILELEKVKKYMSRLDKIQSSVFSRDGSVATSLRSWALNSISIKASDYLSILNTKIQRIALSEKARDVSIACHSKTEVLELESLSGGEKVSVALALRLGMASLLGASNLNLMILDEPTTHLDTERKKSLVDVLSQLSRIEKSQLPMQFLIITHDAEIFENSNVEQIYKFESGEEGSKVTAL
;
A
#
# COMPACT_ATOMS: atom_id res chain seq x y z
N SER A 1 -2.27 17.16 21.15
CA SER A 1 -2.69 18.48 20.64
C SER A 1 -1.52 19.33 20.12
N GLN A 2 -0.34 19.33 20.76
CA GLN A 2 0.83 20.14 20.32
C GLN A 2 1.38 19.79 18.92
N ILE A 3 1.42 18.51 18.53
CA ILE A 3 1.92 18.10 17.20
C ILE A 3 0.99 18.59 16.07
N VAL A 4 -0.32 18.58 16.29
CA VAL A 4 -1.31 19.08 15.30
C VAL A 4 -1.18 20.59 15.13
N SER A 5 -0.96 21.31 16.23
CA SER A 5 -0.73 22.77 16.21
C SER A 5 0.57 23.15 15.50
N LEU A 6 1.66 22.40 15.71
CA LEU A 6 2.94 22.63 15.01
C LEU A 6 2.81 22.33 13.51
N LYS A 7 2.18 21.21 13.15
CA LYS A 7 1.99 20.82 11.75
C LYS A 7 1.21 21.87 10.96
N GLY A 8 0.12 22.40 11.53
CA GLY A 8 -0.66 23.49 10.90
C GLY A 8 0.12 24.79 10.74
N LYS A 9 0.98 25.16 11.70
CA LYS A 9 1.83 26.36 11.59
C LYS A 9 2.91 26.23 10.50
N HIS A 10 3.49 25.04 10.34
CA HIS A 10 4.51 24.80 9.30
C HIS A 10 3.90 24.63 7.90
N GLU A 11 2.71 24.03 7.78
CA GLU A 11 1.98 23.97 6.50
C GLU A 11 1.58 25.37 6.00
N LEU A 12 1.09 26.23 6.90
CA LEU A 12 0.82 27.65 6.60
C LEU A 12 2.06 28.40 6.10
N LYS A 13 3.25 28.11 6.64
CA LYS A 13 4.50 28.73 6.17
C LYS A 13 4.90 28.22 4.78
N ARG A 14 4.67 26.94 4.49
CA ARG A 14 4.92 26.37 3.16
C ARG A 14 4.03 27.01 2.08
N ASP A 15 2.75 27.18 2.37
CA ASP A 15 1.81 27.83 1.44
C ASP A 15 2.23 29.29 1.16
N LYS A 16 2.73 29.99 2.17
CA LYS A 16 3.29 31.34 2.02
C LYS A 16 4.58 31.38 1.19
N ILE A 17 5.44 30.36 1.26
CA ILE A 17 6.62 30.24 0.39
C ILE A 17 6.20 30.02 -1.06
N ASN A 18 5.22 29.16 -1.30
CA ASN A 18 4.68 28.96 -2.65
C ASN A 18 4.07 30.26 -3.21
N GLN A 19 3.34 31.01 -2.37
CA GLN A 19 2.82 32.33 -2.75
C GLN A 19 3.95 33.34 -3.02
N LEU A 20 5.02 33.32 -2.23
CA LEU A 20 6.20 34.17 -2.43
C LEU A 20 6.83 33.90 -3.80
N GLU A 21 7.06 32.64 -4.16
CA GLU A 21 7.60 32.27 -5.46
C GLU A 21 6.68 32.68 -6.61
N LEU A 22 5.36 32.50 -6.44
CA LEU A 22 4.38 32.89 -7.45
C LEU A 22 4.40 34.41 -7.67
N GLN A 23 4.44 35.21 -6.60
CA GLN A 23 4.52 36.66 -6.70
C GLN A 23 5.84 37.15 -7.29
N LYS A 24 6.97 36.47 -7.01
CA LYS A 24 8.26 36.77 -7.67
C LYS A 24 8.18 36.51 -9.18
N LYS A 25 7.59 35.39 -9.60
CA LYS A 25 7.38 35.06 -11.02
C LYS A 25 6.42 36.04 -11.70
N GLU A 26 5.35 36.42 -11.01
CA GLU A 26 4.37 37.39 -11.49
C GLU A 26 5.00 38.77 -11.70
N LEU A 27 5.80 39.22 -10.74
CA LEU A 27 6.54 40.48 -10.83
C LEU A 27 7.43 40.52 -12.08
N VAL A 28 8.27 39.49 -12.26
CA VAL A 28 9.18 39.40 -13.41
C VAL A 28 8.42 39.38 -14.73
N ARG A 29 7.32 38.62 -14.81
CA ARG A 29 6.50 38.56 -16.02
C ARG A 29 5.87 39.91 -16.35
N TYR A 30 5.21 40.53 -15.37
CA TYR A 30 4.55 41.83 -15.55
C TYR A 30 5.54 42.92 -15.99
N VAL A 31 6.71 42.94 -15.35
CA VAL A 31 7.80 43.87 -15.67
C VAL A 31 8.27 43.67 -17.10
N LYS A 32 8.46 42.42 -17.54
CA LYS A 32 8.87 42.11 -18.90
C LYS A 32 7.84 42.60 -19.93
N GLU A 33 6.56 42.31 -19.71
CA GLU A 33 5.46 42.78 -20.58
C GLU A 33 5.38 44.31 -20.62
N THR A 34 5.56 44.96 -19.47
CA THR A 34 5.53 46.42 -19.35
C THR A 34 6.73 47.06 -20.06
N ILE A 35 7.94 46.49 -19.92
CA ILE A 35 9.13 46.94 -20.64
C ILE A 35 8.95 46.79 -22.15
N GLU A 36 8.41 45.67 -22.62
CA GLU A 36 8.11 45.44 -24.05
C GLU A 36 7.14 46.50 -24.59
N GLY A 37 6.08 46.83 -23.85
CA GLY A 37 5.15 47.92 -24.19
C GLY A 37 5.84 49.29 -24.26
N ILE A 38 6.63 49.65 -23.25
CA ILE A 38 7.36 50.93 -23.23
C ILE A 38 8.39 50.98 -24.37
N GLN A 39 9.07 49.88 -24.69
CA GLN A 39 10.01 49.80 -25.82
C GLN A 39 9.32 50.02 -27.17
N GLN A 40 8.10 49.48 -27.34
CA GLN A 40 7.32 49.70 -28.56
C GLN A 40 6.91 51.17 -28.69
N GLU A 41 6.44 51.79 -27.61
CA GLU A 41 6.11 53.22 -27.58
C GLU A 41 7.34 54.10 -27.86
N ILE A 42 8.51 53.74 -27.33
CA ILE A 42 9.78 54.44 -27.62
C ILE A 42 10.08 54.35 -29.11
N LYS A 43 10.01 53.16 -29.72
CA LYS A 43 10.27 52.99 -31.17
C LYS A 43 9.32 53.81 -32.03
N GLU A 44 8.04 53.86 -31.67
CA GLU A 44 7.04 54.67 -32.37
C GLU A 44 7.32 56.18 -32.21
N ASN A 45 7.66 56.63 -31.01
CA ASN A 45 8.02 58.02 -30.77
C ASN A 45 9.34 58.42 -31.42
N GLU A 46 10.35 57.55 -31.45
CA GLU A 46 11.61 57.79 -32.15
C GLU A 46 11.41 57.95 -33.65
N ARG A 47 10.53 57.13 -34.26
CA ARG A 47 10.13 57.29 -35.67
C ARG A 47 9.46 58.65 -35.90
N LYS A 48 8.48 59.01 -35.06
CA LYS A 48 7.81 60.33 -35.11
C LYS A 48 8.80 61.48 -35.00
N ILE A 49 9.76 61.38 -34.06
CA ILE A 49 10.80 62.40 -33.86
C ILE A 49 11.72 62.49 -35.07
N HIS A 50 12.15 61.35 -35.62
CA HIS A 50 13.03 61.30 -36.78
C HIS A 50 12.37 61.92 -38.01
N ASP A 51 11.15 61.51 -38.33
CA ASP A 51 10.41 61.95 -39.51
C ASP A 51 10.09 63.45 -39.46
N CYS A 52 9.91 64.02 -38.25
CA CYS A 52 9.54 65.43 -38.06
C CYS A 52 10.72 66.37 -37.75
N LYS A 53 11.95 65.85 -37.61
CA LYS A 53 13.12 66.58 -37.07
C LYS A 53 13.45 67.87 -37.83
N ASN A 54 13.29 67.84 -39.16
CA ASN A 54 13.67 68.96 -40.04
C ASN A 54 12.46 69.70 -40.62
N CYS A 55 11.24 69.17 -40.48
CA CYS A 55 10.04 69.73 -41.10
C CYS A 55 9.75 71.17 -40.62
N PHE A 56 10.00 71.47 -39.34
CA PHE A 56 9.80 72.82 -38.81
C PHE A 56 10.85 73.84 -39.28
N GLU A 57 12.07 73.41 -39.60
CA GLU A 57 13.10 74.32 -40.15
C GLU A 57 12.85 74.58 -41.64
N GLU A 58 12.35 73.59 -42.38
CA GLU A 58 11.91 73.75 -43.78
C GLU A 58 10.68 74.68 -43.90
N LEU A 59 9.73 74.58 -42.97
CA LEU A 59 8.54 75.43 -42.90
C LEU A 59 8.86 76.93 -42.72
N LYS A 60 9.95 77.28 -42.02
CA LYS A 60 10.37 78.69 -41.86
C LYS A 60 10.77 79.34 -43.17
N LEU A 61 11.23 78.55 -44.14
CA LEU A 61 11.67 79.03 -45.44
C LEU A 61 10.51 79.27 -46.42
N LYS A 62 9.30 78.80 -46.08
CA LYS A 62 8.09 78.91 -46.92
C LYS A 62 7.82 80.32 -47.40
N THR A 63 7.73 81.27 -46.47
CA THR A 63 7.44 82.68 -46.79
C THR A 63 8.56 83.35 -47.59
N ASP A 64 9.80 82.87 -47.47
CA ASP A 64 10.94 83.40 -48.22
C ASP A 64 10.92 82.89 -49.67
N PHE A 65 10.70 81.59 -49.88
CA PHE A 65 10.58 81.02 -51.22
C PHE A 65 9.32 81.48 -51.96
N GLU A 66 8.18 81.66 -51.28
CA GLU A 66 6.96 82.23 -51.87
C GLU A 66 7.22 83.65 -52.41
N ARG A 67 7.88 84.51 -51.62
CA ARG A 67 8.25 85.87 -52.06
C ARG A 67 9.26 85.88 -53.20
N LYS A 68 10.22 84.95 -53.20
CA LYS A 68 11.22 84.83 -54.27
C LYS A 68 10.58 84.35 -55.57
N LEU A 69 9.66 83.39 -55.50
CA LEU A 69 8.90 82.91 -56.65
C LEU A 69 8.05 84.04 -57.26
N GLU A 70 7.34 84.80 -56.43
CA GLU A 70 6.52 85.94 -56.89
C GLU A 70 7.36 87.00 -57.63
N LYS A 71 8.57 87.31 -57.13
CA LYS A 71 9.50 88.22 -57.80
C LYS A 71 9.98 87.69 -59.15
N VAL A 72 10.38 86.41 -59.22
CA VAL A 72 10.83 85.78 -60.47
C VAL A 72 9.71 85.73 -61.50
N GLU A 73 8.47 85.44 -61.10
CA GLU A 73 7.32 85.45 -62.00
C GLU A 73 7.01 86.85 -62.54
N GLU A 74 7.19 87.90 -61.74
CA GLU A 74 6.99 89.28 -62.19
C GLU A 74 8.09 89.74 -63.16
N GLU A 75 9.34 89.38 -62.88
CA GLU A 75 10.47 89.64 -63.78
C GLU A 75 10.33 88.88 -65.11
N ASP A 76 9.91 87.60 -65.09
CA ASP A 76 9.63 86.82 -66.30
C ASP A 76 8.53 87.45 -67.16
N LYS A 77 7.44 87.93 -66.54
CA LYS A 77 6.36 88.65 -67.23
C LYS A 77 6.86 89.93 -67.90
N GLU A 78 7.70 90.71 -67.21
CA GLU A 78 8.29 91.95 -67.75
C GLU A 78 9.21 91.66 -68.95
N VAL A 79 10.00 90.59 -68.90
CA VAL A 79 10.83 90.15 -70.04
C VAL A 79 9.96 89.71 -71.22
N ILE A 80 8.88 88.96 -70.97
CA ILE A 80 7.92 88.56 -72.01
C ILE A 80 7.29 89.77 -72.70
N LYS A 81 6.86 90.80 -71.94
CA LYS A 81 6.33 92.05 -72.52
C LYS A 81 7.37 92.74 -73.42
N LYS A 82 8.62 92.85 -72.97
CA LYS A 82 9.71 93.46 -73.76
C LYS A 82 9.99 92.69 -75.04
N ILE A 83 9.99 91.34 -74.99
CA ILE A 83 10.12 90.51 -76.19
C ILE A 83 8.96 90.78 -77.17
N GLN A 84 7.72 90.88 -76.68
CA GLN A 84 6.56 91.19 -77.52
C GLN A 84 6.65 92.59 -78.15
N GLU A 85 7.11 93.59 -77.41
CA GLU A 85 7.33 94.95 -77.90
C GLU A 85 8.39 94.99 -79.00
N ILE A 86 9.57 94.41 -78.76
CA ILE A 86 10.66 94.36 -79.75
C ILE A 86 10.24 93.55 -80.97
N THR A 87 9.52 92.43 -80.78
CA THR A 87 8.99 91.63 -81.88
C THR A 87 8.02 92.44 -82.75
N SER A 88 7.16 93.26 -82.13
CA SER A 88 6.25 94.16 -82.85
C SER A 88 7.01 95.22 -83.66
N GLN A 89 8.10 95.75 -83.12
CA GLN A 89 8.99 96.67 -83.84
C GLN A 89 9.68 95.99 -85.04
N ILE A 90 10.14 94.74 -84.87
CA ILE A 90 10.70 93.93 -85.95
C ILE A 90 9.69 93.72 -87.08
N VAL A 91 8.42 93.43 -86.75
CA VAL A 91 7.35 93.28 -87.75
C VAL A 91 7.17 94.58 -88.53
N SER A 92 7.07 95.71 -87.84
CA SER A 92 6.94 97.04 -88.48
C SER A 92 8.15 97.39 -89.36
N LEU A 93 9.37 97.10 -88.92
CA LEU A 93 10.59 97.34 -89.71
C LEU A 93 10.71 96.42 -90.92
N LYS A 94 10.25 95.16 -90.84
CA LYS A 94 10.18 94.25 -92.00
C LYS A 94 9.20 94.76 -93.07
N GLU A 95 8.11 95.40 -92.67
CA GLU A 95 7.21 96.05 -93.64
C GLU A 95 7.90 97.22 -94.34
N LYS A 96 8.65 98.04 -93.58
CA LYS A 96 9.47 99.13 -94.14
C LYS A 96 10.60 98.62 -95.03
N GLU A 97 11.22 97.49 -94.70
CA GLU A 97 12.24 96.83 -95.54
C GLU A 97 11.68 96.46 -96.92
N LYS A 98 10.49 95.82 -96.96
CA LYS A 98 9.81 95.48 -98.22
C LYS A 98 9.45 96.71 -99.05
N LEU A 99 9.16 97.84 -98.40
CA LEU A 99 8.95 99.13 -99.06
C LEU A 99 10.27 99.70 -99.61
N ALA A 100 11.34 99.64 -98.83
CA ALA A 100 12.67 100.12 -99.20
C ALA A 100 13.29 99.33 -100.37
N GLU A 101 13.10 98.01 -100.44
CA GLU A 101 13.55 97.18 -101.57
C GLU A 101 12.94 97.62 -102.92
N LYS A 102 11.73 98.18 -102.91
CA LYS A 102 11.08 98.71 -104.11
C LYS A 102 11.57 100.12 -104.49
N LEU A 103 12.22 100.82 -103.56
CA LEU A 103 12.63 102.23 -103.68
C LEU A 103 14.14 102.35 -103.93
N GLN A 104 14.69 101.57 -104.86
CA GLN A 104 16.12 101.63 -105.19
C GLN A 104 16.47 102.85 -106.09
N LEU A 105 17.58 103.53 -105.78
CA LEU A 105 18.11 104.62 -106.59
C LEU A 105 18.69 104.05 -107.90
N LYS A 106 18.24 104.56 -109.05
CA LYS A 106 18.90 104.39 -110.35
C LYS A 106 19.43 105.76 -110.79
N ASP A 107 20.71 105.80 -111.15
CA ASP A 107 21.40 107.01 -111.63
C ASP A 107 21.33 108.24 -110.68
N ASN A 108 21.48 108.02 -109.37
CA ASN A 108 21.48 109.05 -108.31
C ASN A 108 20.24 109.97 -108.29
N LYS A 109 19.13 109.52 -108.87
CA LYS A 109 17.83 110.22 -108.84
C LYS A 109 16.85 109.52 -107.92
N CYS A 110 16.10 110.33 -107.16
CA CYS A 110 15.08 109.84 -106.23
C CYS A 110 13.87 109.28 -107.00
N PRO A 111 13.47 108.00 -106.79
CA PRO A 111 12.42 107.35 -107.58
C PRO A 111 10.99 107.88 -107.37
N VAL A 112 10.78 108.81 -106.44
CA VAL A 112 9.45 109.39 -106.16
C VAL A 112 9.29 110.81 -106.73
N CYS A 113 10.36 111.62 -106.73
CA CYS A 113 10.29 113.04 -107.12
C CYS A 113 11.35 113.48 -108.14
N ASP A 114 12.18 112.56 -108.64
CA ASP A 114 13.17 112.74 -109.70
C ASP A 114 14.28 113.77 -109.41
N SER A 115 14.40 114.23 -108.17
CA SER A 115 15.48 115.07 -107.67
C SER A 115 16.81 114.30 -107.62
N ASN A 116 17.92 114.98 -107.86
CA ASN A 116 19.27 114.42 -107.63
C ASN A 116 19.50 114.30 -106.10
N VAL A 117 19.67 113.08 -105.59
CA VAL A 117 19.87 112.85 -104.15
C VAL A 117 20.94 111.78 -103.95
N GLU A 118 21.99 112.11 -103.20
CA GLU A 118 23.11 111.20 -102.95
C GLU A 118 22.73 109.98 -102.09
N LYS A 119 21.75 110.12 -101.19
CA LYS A 119 21.26 109.06 -100.30
C LYS A 119 19.77 109.23 -99.96
N LEU A 120 19.02 108.14 -99.95
CA LEU A 120 17.63 108.11 -99.46
C LEU A 120 17.58 108.35 -97.93
N ASN A 121 16.43 108.77 -97.40
CA ASN A 121 16.24 108.89 -95.96
C ASN A 121 16.49 107.52 -95.27
N PRO A 122 17.21 107.44 -94.13
CA PRO A 122 17.46 106.21 -93.38
C PRO A 122 16.24 105.28 -93.21
N PHE A 123 15.03 105.83 -93.06
CA PHE A 123 13.77 105.06 -92.99
C PHE A 123 13.41 104.26 -94.25
N PHE A 124 14.06 104.54 -95.39
CA PHE A 124 13.87 103.90 -96.68
C PHE A 124 15.20 103.39 -97.27
N GLN A 125 16.27 103.34 -96.46
CA GLN A 125 17.55 102.75 -96.86
C GLN A 125 17.58 101.28 -96.47
N GLU A 126 17.59 100.40 -97.49
CA GLU A 126 17.58 98.94 -97.30
C GLU A 126 18.71 98.45 -96.37
N LYS A 127 19.94 98.97 -96.52
CA LYS A 127 21.07 98.62 -95.64
C LYS A 127 20.84 99.01 -94.18
N HIS A 128 20.31 100.21 -93.93
CA HIS A 128 20.09 100.71 -92.57
C HIS A 128 18.98 99.93 -91.86
N ILE A 129 17.88 99.62 -92.57
CA ILE A 129 16.77 98.82 -92.04
C ILE A 129 17.24 97.37 -91.77
N LYS A 130 18.05 96.78 -92.65
CA LYS A 130 18.64 95.45 -92.43
C LYS A 130 19.54 95.41 -91.20
N GLU A 131 20.35 96.44 -90.98
CA GLU A 131 21.19 96.56 -89.78
C GLU A 131 20.37 96.73 -88.49
N GLU A 132 19.31 97.55 -88.48
CA GLU A 132 18.40 97.64 -87.33
C GLU A 132 17.65 96.34 -87.06
N LEU A 133 17.18 95.64 -88.10
CA LEU A 133 16.55 94.32 -87.96
C LEU A 133 17.49 93.29 -87.36
N ILE A 134 18.79 93.33 -87.70
CA ILE A 134 19.80 92.44 -87.09
C ILE A 134 19.97 92.79 -85.61
N LYS A 135 20.07 94.07 -85.25
CA LYS A 135 20.21 94.52 -83.85
C LYS A 135 19.01 94.11 -83.00
N LEU A 136 17.78 94.36 -83.47
CA LEU A 136 16.58 93.99 -82.73
C LEU A 136 16.41 92.48 -82.61
N LYS A 137 16.78 91.69 -83.64
CA LYS A 137 16.79 90.21 -83.53
C LYS A 137 17.80 89.73 -82.47
N GLN A 138 19.00 90.32 -82.44
CA GLN A 138 19.98 90.01 -81.40
C GLN A 138 19.48 90.39 -80.00
N GLU A 139 18.74 91.49 -79.88
CA GLU A 139 18.12 91.92 -78.62
C GLU A 139 17.01 90.96 -78.16
N VAL A 140 16.17 90.46 -79.10
CA VAL A 140 15.20 89.39 -78.81
C VAL A 140 15.89 88.12 -78.35
N ASP A 141 16.96 87.68 -79.03
CA ASP A 141 17.70 86.47 -78.63
C ASP A 141 18.33 86.61 -77.23
N LEU A 142 18.81 87.81 -76.87
CA LEU A 142 19.32 88.09 -75.53
C LEU A 142 18.20 88.04 -74.48
N LYS A 143 17.04 88.64 -74.78
CA LYS A 143 15.89 88.63 -73.87
C LYS A 143 15.26 87.24 -73.73
N GLU A 144 15.26 86.41 -74.78
CA GLU A 144 14.78 85.03 -74.70
C GLU A 144 15.71 84.16 -73.83
N LYS A 145 17.04 84.40 -73.87
CA LYS A 145 17.98 83.76 -72.94
C LYS A 145 17.71 84.16 -71.49
N GLU A 146 17.44 85.44 -71.23
CA GLU A 146 17.08 85.96 -69.91
C GLU A 146 15.78 85.31 -69.40
N ARG A 147 14.77 85.17 -70.26
CA ARG A 147 13.52 84.44 -69.96
C ARG A 147 13.75 82.96 -69.60
N ILE A 148 14.62 82.27 -70.33
CA ILE A 148 14.98 80.88 -70.03
C ILE A 148 15.63 80.77 -68.65
N MET A 149 16.49 81.73 -68.26
CA MET A 149 17.07 81.76 -66.91
C MET A 149 16.01 81.91 -65.83
N TYR A 150 15.07 82.86 -65.99
CA TYR A 150 13.96 83.03 -65.04
C TYR A 150 13.05 81.81 -64.95
N SER A 151 12.78 81.12 -66.08
CA SER A 151 12.02 79.86 -66.07
C SER A 151 12.72 78.77 -65.26
N GLN A 152 14.04 78.62 -65.39
CA GLN A 152 14.81 77.63 -64.61
C GLN A 152 14.82 77.96 -63.11
N GLU A 153 14.91 79.24 -62.76
CA GLU A 153 14.88 79.69 -61.37
C GLU A 153 13.49 79.51 -60.74
N ARG A 154 12.42 79.76 -61.51
CA ARG A 154 11.04 79.45 -61.12
C ARG A 154 10.87 77.96 -60.81
N ASP A 155 11.31 77.08 -61.71
CA ASP A 155 11.17 75.64 -61.55
C ASP A 155 11.95 75.14 -60.30
N ARG A 156 13.11 75.74 -60.00
CA ARG A 156 13.85 75.49 -58.76
C ARG A 156 13.04 75.90 -57.52
N PHE A 157 12.45 77.09 -57.49
CA PHE A 157 11.65 77.53 -56.34
C PHE A 157 10.37 76.70 -56.16
N VAL A 158 9.73 76.28 -57.25
CA VAL A 158 8.59 75.36 -57.20
C VAL A 158 8.99 74.01 -56.59
N ALA A 159 10.15 73.48 -56.94
CA ALA A 159 10.67 72.24 -56.34
C ALA A 159 10.96 72.37 -54.84
N GLU A 160 11.52 73.50 -54.39
CA GLU A 160 11.74 73.75 -52.96
C GLU A 160 10.42 73.93 -52.18
N LEU A 161 9.42 74.61 -52.77
CA LEU A 161 8.09 74.71 -52.17
C LEU A 161 7.38 73.36 -52.09
N GLN A 162 7.65 72.43 -53.01
CA GLN A 162 7.11 71.08 -52.94
C GLN A 162 7.69 70.30 -51.74
N LYS A 163 8.99 70.40 -51.48
CA LYS A 163 9.59 69.79 -50.27
C LYS A 163 8.95 70.30 -48.98
N ILE A 164 8.65 71.59 -48.92
CA ILE A 164 7.96 72.21 -47.78
C ILE A 164 6.54 71.66 -47.61
N ARG A 165 5.81 71.40 -48.70
CA ARG A 165 4.49 70.75 -48.66
C ARG A 165 4.58 69.30 -48.18
N ASP A 166 5.62 68.57 -48.58
CA ASP A 166 5.85 67.19 -48.14
C ASP A 166 6.19 67.15 -46.63
N ALA A 167 6.95 68.12 -46.13
CA ALA A 167 7.21 68.33 -44.71
C ALA A 167 5.93 68.65 -43.91
N GLU A 168 5.05 69.51 -44.44
CA GLU A 168 3.72 69.77 -43.85
C GLU A 168 2.84 68.52 -43.80
N ALA A 169 2.87 67.70 -44.85
CA ALA A 169 2.13 66.44 -44.89
C ALA A 169 2.64 65.44 -43.85
N THR A 170 3.97 65.38 -43.66
CA THR A 170 4.61 64.52 -42.65
C THR A 170 4.23 64.91 -41.22
N LEU A 171 4.20 66.22 -40.92
CA LEU A 171 3.73 66.72 -39.62
C LEU A 171 2.25 66.42 -39.38
N ARG A 172 1.41 66.56 -40.41
CA ARG A 172 -0.03 66.24 -40.35
C ARG A 172 -0.28 64.75 -40.14
N ALA A 173 0.46 63.87 -40.82
CA ALA A 173 0.35 62.43 -40.68
C ALA A 173 0.64 61.97 -39.24
N HIS A 174 1.58 62.64 -38.57
CA HIS A 174 1.92 62.38 -37.18
C HIS A 174 1.10 63.19 -36.17
N SER A 175 0.14 64.00 -36.62
CA SER A 175 -0.70 64.87 -35.78
C SER A 175 0.08 65.88 -34.93
N ILE A 176 1.25 66.32 -35.39
CA ILE A 176 2.12 67.28 -34.69
C ILE A 176 1.90 68.68 -35.28
N LYS A 177 1.49 69.63 -34.43
CA LYS A 177 1.14 70.99 -34.83
C LYS A 177 2.21 72.00 -34.46
N THR A 178 2.96 71.75 -33.39
CA THR A 178 3.92 72.70 -32.82
C THR A 178 5.27 72.06 -32.55
N LYS A 179 6.33 72.88 -32.47
CA LYS A 179 7.68 72.42 -32.15
C LYS A 179 7.75 71.96 -30.68
N GLU A 180 6.95 72.57 -29.82
CA GLU A 180 6.82 72.25 -28.41
C GLU A 180 6.22 70.84 -28.19
N GLU A 181 5.25 70.42 -29.02
CA GLU A 181 4.72 69.05 -29.00
C GLU A 181 5.79 68.01 -29.35
N LEU A 182 6.64 68.30 -30.34
CA LEU A 182 7.76 67.42 -30.72
C LEU A 182 8.79 67.29 -29.59
N VAL A 183 9.12 68.41 -28.91
CA VAL A 183 10.03 68.43 -27.76
C VAL A 183 9.41 67.71 -26.55
N ALA A 184 8.11 67.84 -26.32
CA ALA A 184 7.41 67.12 -25.27
C ALA A 184 7.45 65.59 -25.49
N ILE A 185 7.27 65.14 -26.74
CA ILE A 185 7.42 63.74 -27.12
C ILE A 185 8.87 63.27 -26.91
N GLN A 186 9.86 64.10 -27.24
CA GLN A 186 11.28 63.80 -27.03
C GLN A 186 11.62 63.62 -25.54
N ASN A 187 11.24 64.57 -24.69
CA ASN A 187 11.49 64.51 -23.25
C ASN A 187 10.79 63.31 -22.61
N ASN A 188 9.54 63.02 -22.99
CA ASN A 188 8.80 61.85 -22.49
C ASN A 188 9.47 60.53 -22.92
N THR A 189 9.98 60.47 -24.15
CA THR A 189 10.71 59.29 -24.65
C THR A 189 12.04 59.08 -23.90
N GLU A 190 12.72 60.15 -23.51
CA GLU A 190 13.96 60.11 -22.72
C GLU A 190 13.71 59.65 -21.28
N ILE A 191 12.67 60.17 -20.62
CA ILE A 191 12.22 59.70 -19.29
C ILE A 191 11.87 58.20 -19.33
N LYS A 192 11.21 57.74 -20.39
CA LYS A 192 10.88 56.31 -20.58
C LYS A 192 12.12 55.44 -20.78
N LYS A 193 13.17 55.95 -21.44
CA LYS A 193 14.46 55.24 -21.59
C LYS A 193 15.20 55.10 -20.28
N GLU A 194 15.23 56.16 -19.45
CA GLU A 194 15.82 56.11 -18.10
C GLU A 194 15.09 55.11 -17.20
N LYS A 195 13.76 55.00 -17.31
CA LYS A 195 12.99 53.99 -16.56
C LYS A 195 13.34 52.55 -16.97
N ILE A 196 13.60 52.30 -18.26
CA ILE A 196 14.01 50.97 -18.74
C ILE A 196 15.43 50.63 -18.30
N SER A 197 16.37 51.58 -18.31
CA SER A 197 17.76 51.31 -17.91
C SER A 197 17.86 50.91 -16.44
N LEU A 198 17.04 51.49 -15.57
CA LEU A 198 16.93 51.11 -14.16
C LEU A 198 16.28 49.72 -13.96
N ALA A 199 15.38 49.31 -14.85
CA ALA A 199 14.67 48.04 -14.76
C ALA A 199 15.46 46.82 -15.30
N ASN A 200 16.56 47.04 -16.01
CA ASN A 200 17.40 45.97 -16.58
C ASN A 200 18.36 45.32 -15.56
N ASN A 201 18.48 45.88 -14.35
CA ASN A 201 19.25 45.25 -13.29
C ASN A 201 18.43 44.13 -12.62
N GLU A 202 19.07 43.03 -12.24
CA GLU A 202 18.41 41.88 -11.56
C GLU A 202 17.88 42.21 -10.14
N ASN A 203 17.99 43.47 -9.71
CA ASN A 203 17.59 43.93 -8.39
C ASN A 203 16.07 44.18 -8.32
N LEU A 204 15.36 43.36 -7.55
CA LEU A 204 13.90 43.43 -7.34
C LEU A 204 13.41 44.80 -6.81
N GLU A 205 14.27 45.52 -6.09
CA GLU A 205 13.96 46.84 -5.54
C GLU A 205 13.90 47.92 -6.65
N GLU A 206 14.81 47.85 -7.62
CA GLU A 206 14.87 48.75 -8.77
C GLU A 206 13.73 48.47 -9.75
N ILE A 207 13.44 47.19 -9.99
CA ILE A 207 12.30 46.71 -10.77
C ILE A 207 10.98 47.25 -10.21
N SER A 208 10.86 47.39 -8.89
CA SER A 208 9.65 47.90 -8.25
C SER A 208 9.27 49.34 -8.63
N GLN A 209 10.19 50.14 -9.18
CA GLN A 209 9.98 51.56 -9.45
C GLN A 209 9.33 51.87 -10.81
N ILE A 210 9.02 50.84 -11.61
CA ILE A 210 8.44 51.00 -12.95
C ILE A 210 7.05 51.64 -12.89
N ASP A 211 6.18 51.12 -12.01
CA ASP A 211 4.83 51.63 -11.78
C ASP A 211 4.30 51.27 -10.37
N ASP A 212 3.12 51.78 -10.03
CA ASP A 212 2.51 51.56 -8.72
C ASP A 212 2.09 50.10 -8.47
N HIS A 213 1.80 49.34 -9.53
CA HIS A 213 1.44 47.93 -9.45
C HIS A 213 2.64 47.07 -9.05
N THR A 214 3.79 47.35 -9.65
CA THR A 214 5.07 46.70 -9.38
C THR A 214 5.53 46.98 -7.93
N LYS A 215 5.31 48.21 -7.42
CA LYS A 215 5.51 48.55 -5.99
C LYS A 215 4.62 47.79 -5.03
N LEU A 216 3.38 47.47 -5.43
CA LEU A 216 2.45 46.73 -4.60
C LEU A 216 2.87 45.25 -4.49
N ILE A 217 3.22 44.63 -5.61
CA ILE A 217 3.71 43.25 -5.64
C ILE A 217 4.99 43.12 -4.82
N PHE A 218 5.94 44.05 -4.95
CA PHE A 218 7.18 44.04 -4.16
C PHE A 218 6.94 44.16 -2.64
N ARG A 219 6.01 45.02 -2.21
CA ARG A 219 5.61 45.10 -0.79
C ARG A 219 5.04 43.79 -0.26
N ASN A 220 4.26 43.08 -1.07
CA ASN A 220 3.74 41.77 -0.69
C ASN A 220 4.83 40.71 -0.60
N ILE A 221 5.81 40.73 -1.51
CA ILE A 221 7.01 39.87 -1.47
C ILE A 221 7.77 40.09 -0.15
N LEU A 222 8.07 41.34 0.24
CA LEU A 222 8.76 41.64 1.49
C LEU A 222 8.01 41.12 2.73
N LYS A 223 6.68 41.28 2.73
CA LYS A 223 5.82 40.77 3.81
C LYS A 223 5.90 39.25 3.90
N LEU A 224 5.82 38.56 2.75
CA LEU A 224 5.91 37.10 2.69
C LEU A 224 7.30 36.60 3.12
N GLU A 225 8.39 37.26 2.72
CA GLU A 225 9.76 36.90 3.15
C GLU A 225 9.96 37.03 4.66
N LEU A 226 9.39 38.08 5.27
CA LEU A 226 9.41 38.24 6.73
C LEU A 226 8.64 37.11 7.44
N GLU A 227 7.47 36.73 6.89
CA GLU A 227 6.61 35.71 7.47
C GLU A 227 7.18 34.28 7.31
N THR A 228 7.97 34.03 6.26
CA THR A 228 8.59 32.73 5.97
C THR A 228 10.01 32.59 6.52
N LYS A 229 10.59 33.66 7.08
CA LYS A 229 11.95 33.66 7.63
C LYS A 229 12.16 32.52 8.64
N GLY A 230 13.27 31.79 8.46
CA GLY A 230 13.67 30.65 9.31
C GLY A 230 12.88 29.35 9.09
N PHE A 231 12.15 29.21 7.97
CA PHE A 231 11.56 27.94 7.56
C PHE A 231 12.49 27.20 6.60
N ASP A 232 12.83 25.96 6.96
CA ASP A 232 13.57 25.02 6.11
C ASP A 232 12.60 23.93 5.59
N GLU A 233 12.40 23.89 4.27
CA GLU A 233 11.51 22.91 3.65
C GLU A 233 12.08 21.48 3.71
N GLY A 234 13.40 21.33 3.65
CA GLY A 234 14.09 20.04 3.75
C GLY A 234 13.95 19.45 5.16
N GLU A 235 14.17 20.27 6.19
CA GLU A 235 14.00 19.87 7.58
C GLU A 235 12.54 19.48 7.87
N PHE A 236 11.57 20.28 7.40
CA PHE A 236 10.14 19.97 7.56
C PHE A 236 9.75 18.65 6.88
N LYS A 237 10.24 18.41 5.66
CA LYS A 237 10.00 17.17 4.92
C LYS A 237 10.58 15.96 5.64
N ASN A 238 11.84 16.05 6.08
CA ASN A 238 12.51 14.98 6.83
C ASN A 238 11.76 14.67 8.14
N LEU A 239 11.30 15.69 8.86
CA LEU A 239 10.52 15.51 10.09
C LEU A 239 9.16 14.85 9.81
N LYS A 240 8.50 15.23 8.71
CA LYS A 240 7.23 14.64 8.28
C LYS A 240 7.40 13.17 7.92
N ASP A 241 8.42 12.83 7.15
CA ASP A 241 8.73 11.46 6.74
C ASP A 241 9.08 10.60 7.96
N SER A 242 9.89 11.12 8.89
CA SER A 242 10.21 10.45 10.15
C SER A 242 8.97 10.19 11.03
N ILE A 243 8.00 11.12 11.08
CA ILE A 243 6.74 10.91 11.79
C ILE A 243 5.92 9.79 11.14
N VAL A 244 5.86 9.74 9.81
CA VAL A 244 5.13 8.70 9.09
C VAL A 244 5.75 7.33 9.35
N GLU A 245 7.08 7.24 9.25
CA GLU A 245 7.84 6.02 9.54
C GLU A 245 7.62 5.55 10.98
N LYS A 246 7.77 6.44 11.97
CA LYS A 246 7.53 6.11 13.39
C LYS A 246 6.10 5.65 13.65
N ARG A 247 5.10 6.24 12.98
CA ARG A 247 3.69 5.80 13.09
C ARG A 247 3.47 4.41 12.47
N SER A 248 4.10 4.14 11.33
CA SER A 248 4.07 2.81 10.71
C SER A 248 4.67 1.76 11.64
N ASN A 249 5.84 2.04 12.21
CA ASN A 249 6.52 1.15 13.14
C ASN A 249 5.68 0.91 14.41
N LEU A 250 5.06 1.96 14.97
CA LEU A 250 4.14 1.82 16.11
C LEU A 250 2.98 0.89 15.78
N SER A 251 2.35 1.08 14.62
CA SER A 251 1.22 0.24 14.18
C SER A 251 1.61 -1.23 14.01
N GLN A 252 2.82 -1.51 13.49
CA GLN A 252 3.34 -2.86 13.37
C GLN A 252 3.58 -3.50 14.75
N ILE A 253 4.18 -2.75 15.68
CA ILE A 253 4.40 -3.20 17.05
C ILE A 253 3.08 -3.52 17.75
N ASP A 254 2.06 -2.65 17.61
CA ASP A 254 0.73 -2.88 18.19
C ASP A 254 0.07 -4.14 17.62
N GLN A 255 0.19 -4.36 16.30
CA GLN A 255 -0.33 -5.58 15.67
C GLN A 255 0.39 -6.84 16.17
N HIS A 256 1.73 -6.78 16.30
CA HIS A 256 2.51 -7.87 16.87
C HIS A 256 2.15 -8.14 18.33
N MET A 257 1.98 -7.10 19.16
CA MET A 257 1.51 -7.24 20.54
C MET A 257 0.14 -7.92 20.59
N GLY A 258 -0.81 -7.48 19.76
CA GLY A 258 -2.14 -8.09 19.68
C GLY A 258 -2.07 -9.59 19.36
N GLY A 259 -1.27 -9.96 18.36
CA GLY A 259 -1.07 -11.37 18.00
C GLY A 259 -0.38 -12.19 19.10
N VAL A 260 0.56 -11.61 19.84
CA VAL A 260 1.20 -12.28 20.98
C VAL A 260 0.22 -12.45 22.15
N LEU A 261 -0.58 -11.43 22.46
CA LEU A 261 -1.60 -11.49 23.52
C LEU A 261 -2.64 -12.58 23.23
N GLU A 262 -3.12 -12.69 21.99
CA GLU A 262 -4.06 -13.74 21.60
C GLU A 262 -3.45 -15.15 21.77
N LYS A 263 -2.17 -15.33 21.42
CA LYS A 263 -1.45 -16.59 21.65
C LYS A 263 -1.35 -16.91 23.13
N ILE A 264 -1.06 -15.91 23.98
CA ILE A 264 -1.00 -16.08 25.44
C ILE A 264 -2.36 -16.50 26.00
N GLU A 265 -3.45 -15.87 25.56
CA GLU A 265 -4.79 -16.26 26.01
C GLU A 265 -5.16 -17.68 25.58
N LYS A 266 -4.89 -18.06 24.33
CA LYS A 266 -5.12 -19.43 23.84
C LYS A 266 -4.33 -20.45 24.66
N ALA A 267 -3.06 -20.18 24.93
CA ALA A 267 -2.21 -21.05 25.76
C ALA A 267 -2.73 -21.18 27.19
N LYS A 268 -3.15 -20.07 27.84
CA LYS A 268 -3.76 -20.10 29.17
C LYS A 268 -5.03 -20.95 29.21
N LYS A 269 -5.89 -20.80 28.20
CA LYS A 269 -7.14 -21.58 28.09
C LYS A 269 -6.85 -23.08 27.94
N GLN A 270 -5.88 -23.45 27.09
CA GLN A 270 -5.45 -24.84 26.94
C GLN A 270 -4.86 -25.39 28.24
N SER A 271 -4.01 -24.61 28.91
CA SER A 271 -3.38 -25.03 30.17
C SER A 271 -4.43 -25.31 31.25
N SER A 272 -5.47 -24.48 31.37
CA SER A 272 -6.58 -24.73 32.31
C SER A 272 -7.35 -26.02 32.02
N VAL A 273 -7.54 -26.38 30.74
CA VAL A 273 -8.20 -27.64 30.36
C VAL A 273 -7.32 -28.83 30.74
N ILE A 274 -6.01 -28.73 30.51
CA ILE A 274 -5.04 -29.79 30.83
C ILE A 274 -4.97 -30.01 32.34
N GLU A 275 -4.92 -28.95 33.15
CA GLU A 275 -4.89 -29.05 34.61
C GLU A 275 -6.11 -29.81 35.17
N LYS A 276 -7.31 -29.54 34.64
CA LYS A 276 -8.53 -30.27 35.03
C LYS A 276 -8.43 -31.76 34.70
N SER A 277 -7.90 -32.10 33.52
CA SER A 277 -7.70 -33.50 33.12
C SER A 277 -6.68 -34.21 34.01
N ILE A 278 -5.60 -33.54 34.41
CA ILE A 278 -4.60 -34.10 35.35
C ILE A 278 -5.25 -34.43 36.69
N LEU A 279 -6.05 -33.53 37.25
CA LEU A 279 -6.77 -33.76 38.51
C LEU A 279 -7.69 -34.99 38.45
N GLU A 280 -8.38 -35.20 37.33
CA GLU A 280 -9.21 -36.40 37.14
C GLU A 280 -8.36 -37.67 37.01
N LEU A 281 -7.25 -37.61 36.27
CA LEU A 281 -6.34 -38.76 36.13
C LEU A 281 -5.71 -39.18 37.47
N GLU A 282 -5.40 -38.23 38.35
CA GLU A 282 -4.92 -38.54 39.70
C GLU A 282 -5.95 -39.31 40.53
N LYS A 283 -7.24 -38.95 40.43
CA LYS A 283 -8.33 -39.68 41.07
C LYS A 283 -8.43 -41.11 40.52
N VAL A 284 -8.37 -41.26 39.20
CA VAL A 284 -8.40 -42.57 38.54
C VAL A 284 -7.22 -43.43 38.97
N LYS A 285 -6.00 -42.88 38.97
CA LYS A 285 -4.79 -43.59 39.43
C LYS A 285 -4.94 -44.08 40.88
N LYS A 286 -5.47 -43.25 41.77
CA LYS A 286 -5.73 -43.62 43.17
C LYS A 286 -6.76 -44.74 43.27
N TYR A 287 -7.81 -44.69 42.46
CA TYR A 287 -8.83 -45.74 42.40
C TYR A 287 -8.27 -47.06 41.88
N MET A 288 -7.51 -47.04 40.78
CA MET A 288 -6.84 -48.22 40.24
C MET A 288 -5.89 -48.85 41.25
N SER A 289 -5.09 -48.04 41.97
CA SER A 289 -4.21 -48.55 43.02
C SER A 289 -4.98 -49.24 44.16
N ARG A 290 -6.18 -48.75 44.50
CA ARG A 290 -7.04 -49.43 45.48
C ARG A 290 -7.58 -50.75 44.95
N LEU A 291 -8.02 -50.79 43.69
CA LEU A 291 -8.49 -52.03 43.07
C LEU A 291 -7.38 -53.08 42.98
N ASP A 292 -6.19 -52.68 42.55
CA ASP A 292 -5.03 -53.56 42.46
C ASP A 292 -4.65 -54.14 43.84
N LYS A 293 -4.73 -53.32 44.90
CA LYS A 293 -4.58 -53.79 46.29
C LYS A 293 -5.67 -54.79 46.67
N ILE A 294 -6.94 -54.54 46.34
CA ILE A 294 -8.04 -55.46 46.64
C ILE A 294 -7.81 -56.79 45.90
N GLN A 295 -7.46 -56.75 44.62
CA GLN A 295 -7.20 -57.94 43.83
C GLN A 295 -6.01 -58.74 44.37
N SER A 296 -4.88 -58.09 44.67
CA SER A 296 -3.65 -58.75 45.11
C SER A 296 -3.69 -59.23 46.56
N SER A 297 -4.35 -58.50 47.47
CA SER A 297 -4.34 -58.82 48.91
C SER A 297 -5.59 -59.56 49.40
N VAL A 298 -6.75 -59.37 48.76
CA VAL A 298 -8.02 -59.94 49.23
C VAL A 298 -8.40 -61.17 48.41
N PHE A 299 -8.47 -61.02 47.09
CA PHE A 299 -9.01 -62.03 46.17
C PHE A 299 -7.97 -62.84 45.40
N SER A 300 -6.67 -62.61 45.65
CA SER A 300 -5.63 -63.46 45.08
C SER A 300 -5.68 -64.86 45.71
N ARG A 301 -5.01 -65.82 45.08
CA ARG A 301 -4.89 -67.19 45.59
C ARG A 301 -4.38 -67.21 47.04
N ASP A 302 -3.39 -66.37 47.33
CA ASP A 302 -2.77 -66.26 48.65
C ASP A 302 -3.35 -65.07 49.46
N GLY A 303 -4.46 -64.51 48.99
CA GLY A 303 -5.16 -63.39 49.62
C GLY A 303 -5.90 -63.82 50.89
N SER A 304 -6.35 -62.83 51.66
CA SER A 304 -7.00 -63.07 52.96
C SER A 304 -8.25 -63.92 52.86
N VAL A 305 -9.10 -63.72 51.84
CA VAL A 305 -10.35 -64.48 51.68
C VAL A 305 -10.05 -65.93 51.30
N ALA A 306 -9.23 -66.15 50.28
CA ALA A 306 -8.91 -67.50 49.82
C ALA A 306 -8.17 -68.30 50.92
N THR A 307 -7.22 -67.68 51.62
CA THR A 307 -6.49 -68.32 52.73
C THR A 307 -7.41 -68.64 53.91
N SER A 308 -8.33 -67.73 54.25
CA SER A 308 -9.31 -67.97 55.32
C SER A 308 -10.29 -69.09 54.97
N LEU A 309 -10.78 -69.13 53.73
CA LEU A 309 -11.67 -70.19 53.25
C LEU A 309 -10.98 -71.55 53.25
N ARG A 310 -9.72 -71.63 52.78
CA ARG A 310 -8.94 -72.88 52.85
C ARG A 310 -8.71 -73.33 54.28
N SER A 311 -8.30 -72.42 55.17
CA SER A 311 -8.11 -72.73 56.59
C SER A 311 -9.40 -73.22 57.24
N TRP A 312 -10.53 -72.58 56.94
CA TRP A 312 -11.85 -73.00 57.41
C TRP A 312 -12.25 -74.38 56.88
N ALA A 313 -12.04 -74.63 55.59
CA ALA A 313 -12.36 -75.92 54.97
C ALA A 313 -11.50 -77.05 55.55
N LEU A 314 -10.18 -76.84 55.66
CA LEU A 314 -9.26 -77.81 56.25
C LEU A 314 -9.61 -78.10 57.71
N ASN A 315 -9.94 -77.08 58.51
CA ASN A 315 -10.40 -77.27 59.89
C ASN A 315 -11.73 -78.03 59.97
N SER A 316 -12.70 -77.70 59.10
CA SER A 316 -14.00 -78.38 59.05
C SER A 316 -13.86 -79.86 58.68
N ILE A 317 -13.02 -80.17 57.69
CA ILE A 317 -12.69 -81.55 57.32
C ILE A 317 -11.97 -82.25 58.46
N SER A 318 -11.03 -81.58 59.13
CA SER A 318 -10.29 -82.14 60.28
C SER A 318 -11.23 -82.58 61.40
N ILE A 319 -12.20 -81.72 61.76
CA ILE A 319 -13.19 -82.02 62.79
C ILE A 319 -14.03 -83.23 62.35
N LYS A 320 -14.61 -83.21 61.14
CA LYS A 320 -15.46 -84.30 60.66
C LYS A 320 -14.73 -85.62 60.49
N ALA A 321 -13.50 -85.59 59.97
CA ALA A 321 -12.67 -86.79 59.86
C ALA A 321 -12.33 -87.36 61.24
N SER A 322 -12.08 -86.50 62.24
CA SER A 322 -11.86 -86.93 63.62
C SER A 322 -13.10 -87.59 64.22
N ASP A 323 -14.29 -87.01 63.98
CA ASP A 323 -15.57 -87.60 64.39
C ASP A 323 -15.72 -89.02 63.81
N TYR A 324 -15.49 -89.20 62.50
CA TYR A 324 -15.59 -90.52 61.87
C TYR A 324 -14.56 -91.52 62.36
N LEU A 325 -13.31 -91.09 62.59
CA LEU A 325 -12.28 -91.97 63.16
C LEU A 325 -12.64 -92.48 64.56
N SER A 326 -13.32 -91.65 65.36
CA SER A 326 -13.77 -92.07 66.69
C SER A 326 -14.79 -93.21 66.62
N ILE A 327 -15.64 -93.22 65.58
CA ILE A 327 -16.63 -94.29 65.35
C ILE A 327 -15.96 -95.54 64.76
N LEU A 328 -14.96 -95.37 63.89
CA LEU A 328 -14.17 -96.49 63.31
C LEU A 328 -13.29 -97.23 64.33
N ASN A 329 -13.36 -96.88 65.62
CA ASN A 329 -12.62 -97.48 66.73
C ASN A 329 -11.11 -97.63 66.45
N THR A 330 -10.51 -96.58 65.88
CA THR A 330 -9.08 -96.60 65.55
C THR A 330 -8.23 -96.06 66.70
N LYS A 331 -6.92 -96.39 66.71
CA LYS A 331 -5.97 -95.77 67.66
C LYS A 331 -5.85 -94.26 67.47
N ILE A 332 -6.13 -93.78 66.26
CA ILE A 332 -6.04 -92.36 65.89
C ILE A 332 -7.37 -91.71 66.24
N GLN A 333 -7.34 -90.77 67.18
CA GLN A 333 -8.57 -90.14 67.67
C GLN A 333 -8.82 -88.79 67.00
N ARG A 334 -7.78 -88.15 66.49
CA ARG A 334 -7.88 -86.82 65.89
C ARG A 334 -6.96 -86.69 64.69
N ILE A 335 -7.48 -86.10 63.61
CA ILE A 335 -6.71 -85.63 62.47
C ILE A 335 -6.73 -84.11 62.48
N ALA A 336 -5.57 -83.51 62.21
CA ALA A 336 -5.45 -82.08 61.93
C ALA A 336 -4.85 -81.88 60.54
N LEU A 337 -5.59 -81.18 59.68
CA LEU A 337 -5.15 -80.74 58.38
C LEU A 337 -4.67 -79.30 58.45
N SER A 338 -3.53 -79.02 57.84
CA SER A 338 -2.99 -77.67 57.72
C SER A 338 -2.34 -77.46 56.36
N GLU A 339 -2.26 -76.21 55.91
CA GLU A 339 -1.59 -75.85 54.67
C GLU A 339 -0.14 -75.45 54.98
N LYS A 340 0.83 -76.14 54.36
CA LYS A 340 2.26 -75.82 54.46
C LYS A 340 2.84 -75.73 53.04
N ALA A 341 3.37 -74.56 52.69
CA ALA A 341 4.01 -74.33 51.38
C ALA A 341 3.17 -74.73 50.15
N ARG A 342 1.84 -74.52 50.22
CA ARG A 342 0.83 -74.88 49.19
C ARG A 342 0.49 -76.37 49.09
N ASP A 343 1.01 -77.20 50.00
CA ASP A 343 0.61 -78.59 50.19
C ASP A 343 -0.22 -78.75 51.47
N VAL A 344 -1.06 -79.77 51.51
CA VAL A 344 -1.86 -80.12 52.70
C VAL A 344 -1.09 -81.14 53.53
N SER A 345 -0.68 -80.75 54.75
CA SER A 345 -0.10 -81.66 55.72
C SER A 345 -1.18 -82.29 56.60
N ILE A 346 -1.03 -83.59 56.86
CA ILE A 346 -1.95 -84.39 57.66
C ILE A 346 -1.22 -84.84 58.92
N ALA A 347 -1.67 -84.35 60.08
CA ALA A 347 -1.16 -84.79 61.39
C ALA A 347 -2.18 -85.71 62.05
N CYS A 348 -1.75 -86.93 62.40
CA CYS A 348 -2.58 -87.92 63.08
C CYS A 348 -2.22 -87.96 64.56
N HIS A 349 -3.20 -87.81 65.45
CA HIS A 349 -2.99 -87.82 66.89
C HIS A 349 -3.55 -89.10 67.53
N SER A 350 -2.68 -89.81 68.25
CA SER A 350 -3.02 -90.99 69.04
C SER A 350 -2.73 -90.70 70.51
N LYS A 351 -3.77 -90.51 71.32
CA LYS A 351 -3.69 -90.10 72.74
C LYS A 351 -2.83 -88.86 72.97
N THR A 352 -1.51 -89.04 73.14
CA THR A 352 -0.52 -87.97 73.40
C THR A 352 0.56 -87.86 72.33
N GLU A 353 0.60 -88.77 71.34
CA GLU A 353 1.62 -88.81 70.30
C GLU A 353 1.07 -88.29 68.97
N VAL A 354 1.94 -87.63 68.21
CA VAL A 354 1.69 -87.25 66.81
C VAL A 354 2.39 -88.28 65.94
N LEU A 355 1.60 -88.97 65.11
CA LEU A 355 2.08 -89.96 64.16
C LEU A 355 2.09 -89.35 62.76
N GLU A 356 3.18 -89.57 62.04
CA GLU A 356 3.26 -89.28 60.61
C GLU A 356 2.50 -90.38 59.84
N LEU A 357 1.94 -90.01 58.69
CA LEU A 357 1.17 -90.95 57.85
C LEU A 357 1.95 -92.21 57.50
N GLU A 358 3.26 -92.09 57.30
CA GLU A 358 4.14 -93.20 56.91
C GLU A 358 4.23 -94.28 57.98
N SER A 359 4.16 -93.89 59.26
CA SER A 359 4.25 -94.78 60.43
C SER A 359 2.98 -95.58 60.71
N LEU A 360 1.87 -95.27 60.02
CA LEU A 360 0.60 -95.97 60.20
C LEU A 360 0.60 -97.34 59.52
N SER A 361 -0.07 -98.32 60.15
CA SER A 361 -0.32 -99.63 59.53
C SER A 361 -1.25 -99.52 58.31
N GLY A 362 -1.28 -100.56 57.47
CA GLY A 362 -2.15 -100.57 56.28
C GLY A 362 -3.62 -100.30 56.60
N GLY A 363 -4.17 -100.98 57.62
CA GLY A 363 -5.56 -100.76 58.05
C GLY A 363 -5.81 -99.38 58.68
N GLU A 364 -4.82 -98.80 59.38
CA GLU A 364 -4.93 -97.44 59.92
C GLU A 364 -4.87 -96.39 58.79
N LYS A 365 -4.02 -96.59 57.78
CA LYS A 365 -3.98 -95.74 56.58
C LYS A 365 -5.31 -95.75 55.84
N VAL A 366 -5.92 -96.92 55.64
CA VAL A 366 -7.24 -97.06 55.02
C VAL A 366 -8.32 -96.34 55.84
N SER A 367 -8.31 -96.52 57.17
CA SER A 367 -9.28 -95.87 58.06
C SER A 367 -9.16 -94.33 58.05
N VAL A 368 -7.92 -93.81 58.07
CA VAL A 368 -7.63 -92.37 57.95
C VAL A 368 -8.07 -91.82 56.59
N ALA A 369 -7.71 -92.51 55.51
CA ALA A 369 -8.07 -92.10 54.16
C ALA A 369 -9.60 -92.05 53.98
N LEU A 370 -10.30 -93.06 54.48
CA LEU A 370 -11.76 -93.10 54.46
C LEU A 370 -12.36 -91.97 55.30
N ALA A 371 -11.94 -91.78 56.54
CA ALA A 371 -12.47 -90.73 57.41
C ALA A 371 -12.25 -89.33 56.81
N LEU A 372 -11.09 -89.09 56.19
CA LEU A 372 -10.82 -87.87 55.42
C LEU A 372 -11.77 -87.73 54.24
N ARG A 373 -11.97 -88.81 53.47
CA ARG A 373 -12.85 -88.79 52.30
C ARG A 373 -14.30 -88.51 52.69
N LEU A 374 -14.78 -89.10 53.78
CA LEU A 374 -16.11 -88.84 54.35
C LEU A 374 -16.20 -87.42 54.91
N GLY A 375 -15.13 -86.89 55.54
CA GLY A 375 -15.06 -85.50 55.99
C GLY A 375 -15.15 -84.50 54.83
N MET A 376 -14.45 -84.78 53.73
CA MET A 376 -14.56 -84.00 52.49
C MET A 376 -15.95 -84.11 51.87
N ALA A 377 -16.51 -85.32 51.79
CA ALA A 377 -17.85 -85.56 51.28
C ALA A 377 -18.93 -84.88 52.12
N SER A 378 -18.75 -84.76 53.44
CA SER A 378 -19.66 -84.02 54.33
C SER A 378 -19.61 -82.52 54.09
N LEU A 379 -18.41 -81.95 53.87
CA LEU A 379 -18.25 -80.52 53.54
C LEU A 379 -18.77 -80.21 52.13
N LEU A 380 -18.48 -81.06 51.15
CA LEU A 380 -18.89 -80.89 49.76
C LEU A 380 -20.34 -81.32 49.51
N GLY A 381 -20.90 -82.22 50.32
CA GLY A 381 -22.28 -82.70 50.27
C GLY A 381 -23.32 -81.68 50.76
N ALA A 382 -22.87 -80.51 51.22
CA ALA A 382 -23.69 -79.30 51.25
C ALA A 382 -24.05 -78.79 49.84
N SER A 383 -23.39 -79.31 48.80
CA SER A 383 -23.79 -79.26 47.39
C SER A 383 -24.36 -80.62 46.96
N ASN A 384 -25.16 -80.69 45.89
CA ASN A 384 -25.99 -81.82 45.44
C ASN A 384 -25.26 -83.18 45.13
N LEU A 385 -24.09 -83.46 45.71
CA LEU A 385 -23.34 -84.71 45.57
C LEU A 385 -23.77 -85.72 46.64
N ASN A 386 -24.86 -86.44 46.35
CA ASN A 386 -25.46 -87.39 47.29
C ASN A 386 -25.13 -88.85 46.98
N LEU A 387 -24.14 -89.11 46.13
CA LEU A 387 -23.69 -90.47 45.80
C LEU A 387 -22.19 -90.61 46.06
N MET A 388 -21.81 -91.62 46.84
CA MET A 388 -20.43 -92.00 47.08
C MET A 388 -20.21 -93.45 46.69
N ILE A 389 -19.30 -93.68 45.74
CA ILE A 389 -18.90 -95.02 45.31
C ILE A 389 -17.60 -95.37 46.02
N LEU A 390 -17.58 -96.52 46.69
CA LEU A 390 -16.46 -97.07 47.42
C LEU A 390 -16.06 -98.40 46.80
N ASP A 391 -14.87 -98.43 46.20
CA ASP A 391 -14.30 -99.63 45.59
C ASP A 391 -13.38 -100.33 46.61
N GLU A 392 -13.73 -101.55 46.98
CA GLU A 392 -13.06 -102.41 47.97
C GLU A 392 -12.63 -101.68 49.27
N PRO A 393 -13.54 -100.97 49.96
CA PRO A 393 -13.20 -100.16 51.13
C PRO A 393 -12.81 -101.00 52.36
N THR A 394 -12.98 -102.31 52.30
CA THR A 394 -12.70 -103.29 53.36
C THR A 394 -11.30 -103.87 53.28
N THR A 395 -10.55 -103.58 52.21
CA THR A 395 -9.20 -104.10 52.00
C THR A 395 -8.29 -103.68 53.16
N HIS A 396 -7.53 -104.63 53.70
CA HIS A 396 -6.61 -104.43 54.84
C HIS A 396 -7.29 -104.05 56.18
N LEU A 397 -8.62 -104.14 56.30
CA LEU A 397 -9.34 -104.02 57.57
C LEU A 397 -9.55 -105.41 58.21
N ASP A 398 -9.48 -105.47 59.55
CA ASP A 398 -9.86 -106.66 60.31
C ASP A 398 -11.37 -106.73 60.50
N THR A 399 -11.88 -107.87 60.97
CA THR A 399 -13.33 -108.13 61.09
C THR A 399 -14.03 -107.12 62.00
N GLU A 400 -13.35 -106.62 63.03
CA GLU A 400 -13.89 -105.59 63.93
C GLU A 400 -14.04 -104.25 63.19
N ARG A 401 -12.99 -103.77 62.51
CA ARG A 401 -13.04 -102.51 61.74
C ARG A 401 -13.97 -102.58 60.54
N LYS A 402 -14.08 -103.75 59.89
CA LYS A 402 -15.07 -103.98 58.82
C LYS A 402 -16.49 -103.72 59.35
N LYS A 403 -16.85 -104.19 60.56
CA LYS A 403 -18.15 -103.89 61.18
C LYS A 403 -18.31 -102.41 61.50
N SER A 404 -17.30 -101.78 62.11
CA SER A 404 -17.35 -100.34 62.42
C SER A 404 -17.49 -99.47 61.16
N LEU A 405 -16.91 -99.89 60.03
CA LEU A 405 -17.09 -99.24 58.74
C LEU A 405 -18.56 -99.25 58.30
N VAL A 406 -19.21 -100.42 58.35
CA VAL A 406 -20.62 -100.55 58.00
C VAL A 406 -21.51 -99.71 58.91
N ASP A 407 -21.19 -99.64 60.21
CA ASP A 407 -21.89 -98.78 61.16
C ASP A 407 -21.76 -97.29 60.82
N VAL A 408 -20.56 -96.82 60.45
CA VAL A 408 -20.33 -95.43 60.02
C VAL A 408 -21.13 -95.10 58.77
N LEU A 409 -21.09 -95.96 57.75
CA LEU A 409 -21.80 -95.74 56.49
C LEU A 409 -23.33 -95.74 56.70
N SER A 410 -23.82 -96.63 57.57
CA SER A 410 -25.23 -96.69 57.96
C SER A 410 -25.68 -95.47 58.76
N GLN A 411 -24.82 -94.91 59.62
CA GLN A 411 -25.12 -93.67 60.33
C GLN A 411 -25.16 -92.49 59.36
N LEU A 412 -24.23 -92.44 58.40
CA LEU A 412 -24.13 -91.37 57.40
C LEU A 412 -25.32 -91.35 56.43
N SER A 413 -25.82 -92.51 56.01
CA SER A 413 -27.02 -92.58 55.15
C SER A 413 -28.29 -92.11 55.88
N ARG A 414 -28.32 -92.24 57.22
CA ARG A 414 -29.46 -91.88 58.09
C ARG A 414 -29.46 -90.45 58.62
N ILE A 415 -28.49 -89.59 58.26
CA ILE A 415 -28.46 -88.21 58.79
C ILE A 415 -29.60 -87.38 58.15
N GLU A 416 -30.76 -87.36 58.82
CA GLU A 416 -32.00 -86.71 58.37
C GLU A 416 -31.96 -85.16 58.30
N LYS A 417 -30.86 -84.52 58.74
CA LYS A 417 -30.77 -83.05 58.82
C LYS A 417 -30.37 -82.35 57.51
N SER A 418 -29.97 -83.08 56.47
CA SER A 418 -29.75 -82.53 55.12
C SER A 418 -30.91 -82.90 54.19
N GLN A 419 -31.33 -81.98 53.32
CA GLN A 419 -32.50 -82.15 52.43
C GLN A 419 -32.40 -83.33 51.44
N LEU A 420 -31.27 -84.05 51.38
CA LEU A 420 -31.14 -85.35 50.72
C LEU A 420 -30.21 -86.29 51.53
N PRO A 421 -30.53 -87.59 51.65
CA PRO A 421 -29.64 -88.60 52.24
C PRO A 421 -28.48 -88.95 51.29
N MET A 422 -27.32 -89.32 51.86
CA MET A 422 -26.16 -89.79 51.08
C MET A 422 -26.35 -91.27 50.71
N GLN A 423 -26.38 -91.57 49.42
CA GLN A 423 -26.36 -92.91 48.86
C GLN A 423 -24.93 -93.43 48.77
N PHE A 424 -24.69 -94.63 49.28
CA PHE A 424 -23.41 -95.33 49.15
C PHE A 424 -23.54 -96.52 48.20
N LEU A 425 -22.64 -96.61 47.21
CA LEU A 425 -22.46 -97.80 46.39
C LEU A 425 -21.13 -98.44 46.80
N ILE A 426 -21.18 -99.63 47.37
CA ILE A 426 -20.01 -100.34 47.88
C ILE A 426 -19.75 -101.55 46.97
N ILE A 427 -18.53 -101.64 46.45
CA ILE A 427 -18.06 -102.78 45.67
C ILE A 427 -17.12 -103.55 46.58
N THR A 428 -17.43 -104.81 46.89
CA THR A 428 -16.55 -105.65 47.70
C THR A 428 -16.72 -107.13 47.42
N HIS A 429 -15.67 -107.91 47.68
CA HIS A 429 -15.72 -109.37 47.78
C HIS A 429 -16.22 -109.87 49.16
N ASP A 430 -16.24 -109.03 50.19
CA ASP A 430 -16.63 -109.38 51.56
C ASP A 430 -18.14 -109.22 51.81
N ALA A 431 -19.01 -109.99 51.14
CA ALA A 431 -20.47 -109.83 51.30
C ALA A 431 -20.98 -110.06 52.74
N GLU A 432 -20.33 -110.96 53.49
CA GLU A 432 -20.74 -111.39 54.83
C GLU A 432 -20.81 -110.25 55.85
N ILE A 433 -20.00 -109.19 55.69
CA ILE A 433 -19.95 -108.08 56.65
C ILE A 433 -21.21 -107.19 56.57
N PHE A 434 -21.95 -107.30 55.47
CA PHE A 434 -23.12 -106.48 55.16
C PHE A 434 -24.45 -107.19 55.44
N GLU A 435 -24.45 -108.50 55.68
CA GLU A 435 -25.66 -109.31 55.92
C GLU A 435 -26.49 -108.86 57.14
N ASN A 436 -25.84 -108.35 58.19
CA ASN A 436 -26.49 -107.93 59.44
C ASN A 436 -26.71 -106.41 59.52
N SER A 437 -26.57 -105.71 58.38
CA SER A 437 -26.59 -104.26 58.34
C SER A 437 -27.72 -103.72 57.49
N ASN A 438 -27.93 -102.41 57.57
CA ASN A 438 -28.98 -101.68 56.86
C ASN A 438 -28.70 -101.50 55.36
N VAL A 439 -28.13 -102.50 54.70
CA VAL A 439 -27.97 -102.49 53.25
C VAL A 439 -29.33 -102.66 52.61
N GLU A 440 -29.71 -101.69 51.77
CA GLU A 440 -31.01 -101.70 51.10
C GLU A 440 -31.05 -102.69 49.93
N GLN A 441 -29.93 -102.84 49.20
CA GLN A 441 -29.84 -103.64 47.96
C GLN A 441 -28.46 -104.30 47.83
N ILE A 442 -28.41 -105.59 47.49
CA ILE A 442 -27.16 -106.33 47.25
C ILE A 442 -27.18 -106.90 45.84
N TYR A 443 -26.11 -106.65 45.07
CA TYR A 443 -25.93 -107.20 43.72
C TYR A 443 -24.70 -108.12 43.72
N LYS A 444 -24.92 -109.42 43.51
CA LYS A 444 -23.87 -110.43 43.41
C LYS A 444 -23.36 -110.53 41.98
N PHE A 445 -22.05 -110.37 41.80
CA PHE A 445 -21.36 -110.55 40.53
C PHE A 445 -20.60 -111.87 40.55
N GLU A 446 -20.88 -112.75 39.59
CA GLU A 446 -20.21 -114.06 39.43
C GLU A 446 -19.61 -114.17 38.03
N SER A 447 -18.37 -114.65 37.93
CA SER A 447 -17.75 -114.92 36.62
C SER A 447 -18.21 -116.28 36.10
N GLY A 448 -18.87 -116.30 34.95
CA GLY A 448 -19.24 -117.53 34.23
C GLY A 448 -18.49 -117.69 32.91
N GLU A 449 -18.71 -118.82 32.23
CA GLU A 449 -18.08 -119.13 30.93
C GLU A 449 -18.48 -118.14 29.81
N GLU A 450 -19.67 -117.53 29.89
CA GLU A 450 -20.18 -116.54 28.92
C GLU A 450 -19.98 -115.07 29.36
N GLY A 451 -19.29 -114.82 30.48
CA GLY A 451 -19.05 -113.48 31.05
C GLY A 451 -19.58 -113.30 32.48
N SER A 452 -19.60 -112.07 32.98
CA SER A 452 -20.07 -111.75 34.33
C SER A 452 -21.60 -111.80 34.42
N LYS A 453 -22.12 -112.67 35.28
CA LYS A 453 -23.54 -112.74 35.61
C LYS A 453 -23.81 -111.90 36.86
N VAL A 454 -24.84 -111.06 36.81
CA VAL A 454 -25.27 -110.22 37.94
C VAL A 454 -26.62 -110.71 38.45
N THR A 455 -26.72 -110.94 39.76
CA THR A 455 -27.95 -111.36 40.43
C THR A 455 -28.24 -110.42 41.60
N ALA A 456 -29.46 -109.86 41.68
CA ALA A 456 -29.91 -109.13 42.86
C ALA A 456 -30.30 -110.13 43.96
N LEU A 457 -29.78 -109.93 45.18
CA LEU A 457 -30.03 -110.78 46.35
C LEU A 457 -31.09 -110.20 47.29
#